data_AF-A0A944PNC3-F1
#
_entry.id   AF-A0A944PNC3-F1
#
_cell.length_a   1.000
_cell.length_b   1.000
_cell.length_c   1.000
_cell.angle_alpha   90.00
_cell.angle_beta   90.00
_cell.angle_gamma   90.00
#
_symmetry.space_group_name_H-M   'P 1'
#
loop_
_entity.id
_entity.type
_entity.pdbx_description
1 polymer ?
#
loop_
_entity_poly.entity_id
_entity_poly.type
_entity_poly.pdbx_seq_one_letter_code
_entity_poly.pdbx_strand_id
1 'polypeptide(L)'
;MPPPPPGWQRFTLIHCPVGDWPGFGDARYDRLKARPPQGCAVEELGGYFALRCERPGVRLLDAVAETCREIRGEYGVLMTDLGIEKLWEWSADGTDGWGAEIVGQLLLMAAERGPKLGYDVEDLVRFLRTAVG
;
A
#
# COMPACT_ATOMS: atom_id res chain seq x y z
N MET A 1 -18.28 9.59 -6.22
CA MET A 1 -18.05 10.23 -4.91
C MET A 1 -17.43 11.60 -5.11
N PRO A 2 -17.78 12.61 -4.30
CA PRO A 2 -17.14 13.92 -4.34
C PRO A 2 -15.63 13.80 -4.01
N PRO A 3 -14.76 14.71 -4.47
CA PRO A 3 -13.34 14.68 -4.14
C PRO A 3 -13.10 14.90 -2.64
N PRO A 4 -12.00 14.39 -2.08
CA PRO A 4 -11.64 14.66 -0.69
C PRO A 4 -11.37 16.17 -0.49
N PRO A 5 -11.51 16.69 0.75
CA PRO A 5 -11.14 18.07 1.06
C PRO A 5 -9.66 18.37 0.71
N PRO A 6 -9.30 19.65 0.49
CA PRO A 6 -7.90 20.02 0.32
C PRO A 6 -7.02 19.52 1.47
N GLY A 7 -5.86 18.94 1.15
CA GLY A 7 -4.96 18.33 2.13
C GLY A 7 -5.38 16.95 2.63
N TRP A 8 -6.43 16.35 2.04
CA TRP A 8 -6.82 14.97 2.26
C TRP A 8 -6.62 14.14 1.00
N GLN A 9 -6.22 12.89 1.20
CA GLN A 9 -5.94 11.93 0.15
C GLN A 9 -6.91 10.75 0.29
N ARG A 10 -7.45 10.30 -0.85
CA ARG A 10 -8.29 9.12 -0.93
C ARG A 10 -7.52 8.01 -1.64
N PHE A 11 -7.46 6.83 -1.04
CA PHE A 11 -6.78 5.67 -1.61
C PHE A 11 -7.34 4.36 -1.04
N THR A 12 -7.01 3.25 -1.71
CA THR A 12 -7.32 1.90 -1.26
C THR A 12 -6.02 1.21 -0.90
N LEU A 13 -5.98 0.45 0.18
CA LEU A 13 -4.89 -0.45 0.52
C LEU A 13 -5.40 -1.88 0.54
N ILE A 14 -4.64 -2.82 -0.04
CA ILE A 14 -4.95 -4.25 -0.01
C ILE A 14 -3.77 -5.00 0.61
N HIS A 15 -4.06 -6.01 1.43
CA HIS A 15 -3.05 -6.97 1.87
C HIS A 15 -3.07 -8.18 0.92
N CYS A 16 -2.12 -8.20 0.00
CA CYS A 16 -1.90 -9.26 -0.98
C CYS A 16 -0.40 -9.64 -0.97
N PRO A 17 0.07 -10.40 0.02
CA PRO A 17 1.47 -10.79 0.13
C PRO A 17 1.89 -11.75 -1.00
N VAL A 18 3.17 -11.70 -1.39
CA VAL A 18 3.71 -12.63 -2.40
C VAL A 18 3.76 -14.05 -1.82
N GLY A 19 3.22 -15.03 -2.57
CA GLY A 19 3.25 -16.45 -2.19
C GLY A 19 2.28 -16.86 -1.08
N ASP A 20 1.46 -15.94 -0.56
CA ASP A 20 0.39 -16.21 0.40
C ASP A 20 -0.91 -15.55 -0.09
N TRP A 21 -2.06 -16.16 0.19
CA TRP A 21 -3.37 -15.68 -0.26
C TRP A 21 -4.39 -15.64 0.89
N PRO A 22 -4.13 -14.81 1.91
CA PRO A 22 -5.00 -14.72 3.07
C PRO A 22 -6.32 -14.07 2.69
N GLY A 23 -7.37 -14.87 2.63
CA GLY A 23 -8.72 -14.39 2.33
C GLY A 23 -9.22 -13.40 3.38
N PHE A 24 -10.25 -12.62 3.04
CA PHE A 24 -10.82 -11.59 3.90
C PHE A 24 -11.09 -12.07 5.34
N GLY A 25 -11.49 -13.33 5.55
CA GLY A 25 -11.81 -13.94 6.84
C GLY A 25 -10.63 -14.30 7.75
N ASP A 26 -9.37 -14.14 7.32
CA ASP A 26 -8.20 -14.52 8.12
C ASP A 26 -8.15 -13.78 9.48
N ALA A 27 -7.87 -14.53 10.55
CA ALA A 27 -7.85 -14.03 11.93
C ALA A 27 -6.80 -12.92 12.14
N ARG A 28 -5.76 -12.83 11.28
CA ARG A 28 -4.79 -11.74 11.31
C ARG A 28 -5.44 -10.35 11.17
N TYR A 29 -6.62 -10.29 10.56
CA TYR A 29 -7.35 -9.03 10.35
C TYR A 29 -8.34 -8.71 11.47
N ASP A 30 -8.61 -9.60 12.42
CA ASP A 30 -9.69 -9.43 13.39
C ASP A 30 -9.58 -8.11 14.16
N ARG A 31 -8.37 -7.75 14.58
CA ARG A 31 -8.11 -6.48 15.28
C ARG A 31 -8.32 -5.26 14.36
N LEU A 32 -7.89 -5.35 13.11
CA LEU A 32 -8.03 -4.27 12.12
C LEU A 32 -9.49 -4.09 11.71
N LYS A 33 -10.26 -5.19 11.62
CA LYS A 33 -11.70 -5.17 11.36
C LYS A 33 -12.48 -4.56 12.52
N ALA A 34 -12.13 -4.93 13.75
CA ALA A 34 -12.80 -4.43 14.95
C ALA A 34 -12.53 -2.94 15.18
N ARG A 35 -11.32 -2.47 14.87
CA ARG A 35 -10.89 -1.08 15.05
C ARG A 35 -9.96 -0.67 13.90
N PRO A 36 -10.51 -0.26 12.75
CA PRO A 36 -9.67 0.21 11.66
C PRO A 36 -9.04 1.57 12.00
N PRO A 37 -7.91 1.92 11.36
CA PRO A 37 -7.32 3.25 11.42
C PRO A 37 -8.37 4.34 11.17
N GLN A 38 -8.24 5.48 11.85
CA GLN A 38 -9.18 6.59 11.65
C GLN A 38 -9.21 7.01 10.19
N GLY A 39 -10.41 7.22 9.64
CA GLY A 39 -10.61 7.58 8.23
C GLY A 39 -10.51 6.40 7.25
N CYS A 40 -10.32 5.18 7.73
CA CYS A 40 -10.34 3.98 6.91
C CYS A 40 -11.58 3.12 7.20
N ALA A 41 -12.21 2.65 6.12
CA ALA A 41 -13.29 1.68 6.16
C ALA A 41 -12.77 0.32 5.68
N VAL A 42 -13.17 -0.74 6.36
CA VAL A 42 -12.82 -2.13 6.02
C VAL A 42 -13.67 -2.59 4.85
N GLU A 43 -13.04 -3.20 3.86
CA GLU A 43 -13.70 -3.73 2.66
C GLU A 43 -13.14 -5.10 2.29
N GLU A 44 -13.97 -5.87 1.60
CA GLU A 44 -13.54 -7.06 0.86
C GLU A 44 -13.47 -6.68 -0.62
N LEU A 45 -12.29 -6.78 -1.22
CA LEU A 45 -12.05 -6.42 -2.61
C LEU A 45 -11.41 -7.60 -3.33
N GLY A 46 -12.13 -8.20 -4.28
CA GLY A 46 -11.63 -9.37 -5.01
C GLY A 46 -11.31 -10.59 -4.13
N GLY A 47 -11.93 -10.71 -2.95
CA GLY A 47 -11.64 -11.76 -1.96
C GLY A 47 -10.49 -11.44 -0.99
N TYR A 48 -9.80 -10.32 -1.20
CA TYR A 48 -8.74 -9.85 -0.33
C TYR A 48 -9.25 -8.92 0.77
N PHE A 49 -8.47 -8.85 1.84
CA PHE A 49 -8.62 -7.80 2.83
C PHE A 49 -8.18 -6.45 2.29
N ALA A 50 -9.07 -5.46 2.34
CA ALA A 50 -8.81 -4.11 1.89
C ALA A 50 -9.26 -3.05 2.90
N LEU A 51 -8.65 -1.88 2.80
CA LEU A 51 -9.06 -0.66 3.47
C LEU A 51 -9.27 0.44 2.43
N ARG A 52 -10.45 1.06 2.45
CA ARG A 52 -10.69 2.32 1.73
C ARG A 52 -10.47 3.47 2.70
N CYS A 53 -9.49 4.33 2.40
CA CYS A 53 -9.05 5.36 3.31
C CYS A 53 -9.25 6.77 2.73
N GLU A 54 -9.66 7.69 3.60
CA GLU A 54 -9.54 9.13 3.42
C GLU A 54 -8.72 9.68 4.59
N ARG A 55 -7.51 10.17 4.29
CA ARG A 55 -6.51 10.51 5.31
C ARG A 55 -5.87 11.87 5.04
N PRO A 56 -5.48 12.63 6.07
CA PRO A 56 -4.73 13.84 5.88
C PRO A 56 -3.35 13.52 5.27
N GLY A 57 -2.90 14.37 4.35
CA GLY A 57 -1.56 14.28 3.75
C GLY A 57 -1.36 15.32 2.67
N VAL A 58 -0.16 15.92 2.64
CA VAL A 58 0.20 16.94 1.64
C VAL A 58 0.12 16.35 0.23
N ARG A 59 0.62 15.11 0.08
CA ARG A 59 0.53 14.33 -1.16
C ARG A 59 0.08 12.91 -0.87
N LEU A 60 -0.37 12.21 -1.91
CA LEU A 60 -0.86 10.83 -1.83
C LEU A 60 0.13 9.89 -1.13
N LEU A 61 1.40 9.87 -1.58
CA LEU A 61 2.43 9.00 -1.02
C LEU A 61 2.70 9.26 0.47
N ASP A 62 2.58 10.52 0.92
CA ASP A 62 2.76 10.86 2.34
C ASP A 62 1.64 10.22 3.18
N ALA A 63 0.37 10.34 2.73
CA ALA A 63 -0.78 9.76 3.43
C ALA A 63 -0.76 8.22 3.42
N VAL A 64 -0.36 7.60 2.31
CA VAL A 64 -0.23 6.15 2.18
C VAL A 64 0.85 5.63 3.11
N ALA A 65 2.04 6.23 3.10
CA ALA A 65 3.16 5.75 3.89
C ALA A 65 2.87 5.81 5.40
N GLU A 66 2.28 6.91 5.88
CA GLU A 66 1.87 7.05 7.27
C GLU A 66 0.80 6.03 7.68
N THR A 67 -0.16 5.75 6.78
CA THR A 67 -1.21 4.75 7.04
C THR A 67 -0.62 3.34 7.08
N CYS A 68 0.31 2.99 6.19
CA CYS A 68 1.04 1.73 6.24
C CYS A 68 1.86 1.59 7.54
N ARG A 69 2.53 2.67 7.96
CA ARG A 69 3.31 2.72 9.21
C ARG A 69 2.42 2.47 10.43
N GLU A 70 1.26 3.13 10.51
CA GLU A 70 0.26 2.93 11.56
C GLU A 70 -0.24 1.48 11.59
N ILE A 71 -0.67 0.95 10.43
CA ILE A 71 -1.21 -0.41 10.33
C ILE A 71 -0.17 -1.43 10.78
N ARG A 72 1.08 -1.28 10.34
CA ARG A 72 2.16 -2.19 10.73
C ARG A 72 2.47 -2.08 12.22
N GLY A 73 2.59 -0.86 12.75
CA GLY A 73 2.93 -0.63 14.15
C GLY A 73 1.87 -1.16 15.13
N GLU A 74 0.59 -1.01 14.79
CA GLU A 74 -0.51 -1.35 15.70
C GLU A 74 -1.05 -2.78 15.52
N TYR A 75 -1.00 -3.30 14.29
CA TYR A 75 -1.66 -4.56 13.90
C TYR A 75 -0.69 -5.59 13.32
N GLY A 76 0.56 -5.23 13.03
CA GLY A 76 1.57 -6.16 12.49
C GLY A 76 1.33 -6.56 11.03
N VAL A 77 0.45 -5.85 10.30
CA VAL A 77 0.12 -6.15 8.91
C VAL A 77 0.85 -5.16 7.99
N LEU A 78 1.52 -5.66 6.95
CA LEU A 78 2.13 -4.83 5.90
C LEU A 78 1.17 -4.75 4.72
N MET A 79 0.61 -3.58 4.41
CA MET A 79 -0.19 -3.40 3.20
C MET A 79 0.73 -3.41 1.97
N THR A 80 0.33 -4.13 0.91
CA THR A 80 1.23 -4.41 -0.23
C THR A 80 0.72 -3.90 -1.57
N ASP A 81 -0.51 -3.39 -1.65
CA ASP A 81 -1.11 -2.98 -2.92
C ASP A 81 -2.05 -1.78 -2.76
N LEU A 82 -2.14 -0.93 -3.79
CA LEU A 82 -3.00 0.26 -3.88
C LEU A 82 -4.30 0.04 -4.68
N GLY A 83 -4.67 -1.21 -4.95
CA GLY A 83 -5.75 -1.62 -5.85
C GLY A 83 -5.38 -1.61 -7.33
N ILE A 84 -4.11 -1.76 -7.67
CA ILE A 84 -3.65 -1.79 -9.06
C ILE A 84 -3.53 -3.25 -9.52
N GLU A 85 -4.42 -3.64 -10.43
CA GLU A 85 -4.54 -5.02 -10.89
C GLU A 85 -3.26 -5.60 -11.51
N LYS A 86 -3.02 -6.90 -11.24
CA LYS A 86 -1.95 -7.73 -11.83
C LYS A 86 -0.51 -7.34 -11.48
N LEU A 87 -0.31 -6.54 -10.43
CA LEU A 87 1.01 -6.30 -9.83
C LEU A 87 1.46 -7.39 -8.86
N TRP A 88 0.76 -8.52 -8.78
CA TRP A 88 1.02 -9.58 -7.80
C TRP A 88 1.23 -10.96 -8.42
N GLU A 89 1.33 -11.05 -9.74
CA GLU A 89 1.71 -12.27 -10.47
C GLU A 89 3.21 -12.61 -10.27
N TRP A 90 3.76 -12.28 -9.09
CA TRP A 90 5.18 -12.13 -8.85
C TRP A 90 5.77 -13.36 -8.16
N SER A 91 6.95 -13.72 -8.64
CA SER A 91 7.75 -14.85 -8.15
C SER A 91 8.54 -14.44 -6.90
N ALA A 92 8.68 -15.34 -5.93
CA ALA A 92 9.57 -15.19 -4.78
C ALA A 92 10.88 -15.97 -5.02
N ASP A 93 11.49 -15.79 -6.19
CA ASP A 93 12.62 -16.57 -6.70
C ASP A 93 14.00 -15.96 -6.43
N GLY A 94 14.10 -15.05 -5.47
CA GLY A 94 15.38 -14.49 -5.01
C GLY A 94 15.78 -13.20 -5.71
N THR A 95 17.08 -12.84 -5.59
CA THR A 95 17.61 -11.53 -6.01
C THR A 95 18.07 -11.47 -7.47
N ASP A 96 18.07 -12.60 -8.17
CA ASP A 96 18.50 -12.77 -9.56
C ASP A 96 17.44 -13.47 -10.44
N GLY A 97 16.23 -13.69 -9.90
CA GLY A 97 15.10 -14.29 -10.60
C GLY A 97 14.10 -13.29 -11.16
N TRP A 98 12.98 -13.79 -11.68
CA TRP A 98 11.90 -12.99 -12.28
C TRP A 98 11.30 -11.99 -11.28
N GLY A 99 11.20 -12.37 -10.01
CA GLY A 99 10.75 -11.49 -8.93
C GLY A 99 11.65 -10.25 -8.77
N ALA A 100 12.97 -10.43 -8.90
CA ALA A 100 13.92 -9.32 -8.86
C ALA A 100 13.79 -8.38 -10.07
N GLU A 101 13.59 -8.94 -11.27
CA GLU A 101 13.34 -8.16 -12.49
C GLU A 101 12.08 -7.30 -12.35
N ILE A 102 11.03 -7.85 -11.76
CA ILE A 102 9.79 -7.12 -11.54
C ILE A 102 9.97 -5.96 -10.53
N VAL A 103 10.69 -6.19 -9.42
CA VAL A 103 11.05 -5.12 -8.48
C VAL A 103 11.83 -4.02 -9.21
N GLY A 104 12.81 -4.40 -10.05
CA GLY A 104 13.56 -3.47 -10.90
C GLY A 104 12.65 -2.66 -11.82
N GLN A 105 11.70 -3.31 -12.49
CA GLN A 105 10.73 -2.65 -13.37
C GLN A 105 9.86 -1.62 -12.63
N LEU A 106 9.38 -1.95 -11.43
CA LEU A 106 8.61 -1.00 -10.63
C LEU A 106 9.43 0.21 -10.21
N LEU A 107 10.69 0.00 -9.80
CA LEU A 107 11.59 1.09 -9.44
C LEU A 107 11.90 1.99 -10.66
N LEU A 108 12.11 1.40 -11.84
CA LEU A 108 12.31 2.16 -13.08
C LEU A 108 11.08 2.99 -13.43
N MET A 109 9.88 2.41 -13.31
CA MET A 109 8.64 3.14 -13.52
C MET A 109 8.43 4.27 -12.51
N ALA A 110 8.76 4.03 -11.24
CA ALA A 110 8.70 5.06 -10.20
C ALA A 110 9.69 6.20 -10.49
N ALA A 111 10.92 5.88 -10.91
CA ALA A 111 11.94 6.86 -11.27
C ALA A 111 11.56 7.69 -12.52
N GLU A 112 10.87 7.08 -13.49
CA GLU A 112 10.42 7.76 -14.71
C GLU A 112 9.21 8.66 -14.46
N ARG A 113 8.22 8.17 -13.70
CA ARG A 113 6.95 8.88 -13.46
C ARG A 113 7.00 9.84 -12.29
N GLY A 114 7.77 9.54 -11.26
CA GLY A 114 7.87 10.34 -10.02
C GLY A 114 8.12 11.83 -10.32
N PRO A 115 9.20 12.18 -11.05
CA PRO A 115 9.50 13.58 -11.36
C PRO A 115 8.39 14.29 -12.14
N LYS A 116 7.70 13.57 -13.04
CA LYS A 116 6.56 14.10 -13.81
C LYS A 116 5.34 14.42 -12.95
N LEU A 117 5.25 13.79 -11.77
CA LEU A 117 4.20 14.00 -10.78
C LEU A 117 4.67 14.89 -9.61
N GLY A 118 5.89 15.41 -9.66
CA GLY A 118 6.46 16.27 -8.61
C GLY A 118 7.00 15.50 -7.40
N TYR A 119 7.33 14.22 -7.55
CA TYR A 119 8.08 13.44 -6.56
C TYR A 119 9.55 13.37 -6.95
N ASP A 120 10.45 13.72 -6.05
CA ASP A 120 11.88 13.50 -6.22
C ASP A 120 12.32 12.14 -5.65
N VAL A 121 13.60 11.79 -5.82
CA VAL A 121 14.14 10.52 -5.29
C VAL A 121 14.07 10.46 -3.76
N GLU A 122 14.24 11.59 -3.07
CA GLU A 122 14.18 11.63 -1.61
C GLU A 122 12.76 11.37 -1.09
N ASP A 123 11.74 11.80 -1.84
CA ASP A 123 10.34 11.48 -1.57
C ASP A 123 10.08 9.97 -1.70
N LEU A 124 10.60 9.33 -2.75
CA LEU A 124 10.46 7.89 -2.95
C LEU A 124 11.19 7.10 -1.86
N VAL A 125 12.40 7.51 -1.49
CA VAL A 125 13.16 6.90 -0.38
C VAL A 125 12.44 7.10 0.95
N ARG A 126 11.88 8.29 1.20
CA ARG A 126 11.09 8.59 2.40
C ARG A 126 9.84 7.71 2.46
N PHE A 127 9.13 7.53 1.35
CA PHE A 127 8.00 6.61 1.26
C PHE A 127 8.40 5.20 1.70
N LEU A 128 9.48 4.65 1.13
CA LEU A 128 9.96 3.31 1.47
C LEU A 128 10.28 3.19 2.96
N ARG A 129 11.10 4.10 3.50
CA ARG A 129 11.48 4.11 4.92
C ARG A 129 10.28 4.23 5.86
N THR A 130 9.25 4.97 5.46
CA THR A 130 8.09 5.21 6.32
C THR A 130 7.11 4.04 6.26
N ALA A 131 6.81 3.54 5.06
CA ALA A 131 5.84 2.48 4.84
C ALA A 131 6.32 1.12 5.39
N VAL A 132 7.62 0.84 5.31
CA VAL A 132 8.20 -0.41 5.84
C VAL A 132 8.73 -0.29 7.27
N GLY A 133 8.73 0.91 7.87
CA GLY A 133 9.33 1.15 9.19
C GLY A 133 10.81 0.75 9.25
#